data_AF-A0A7Y1SV27-F1
#
_entry.id   AF-A0A7Y1SV27-F1
#
_cell.length_a   1.000
_cell.length_b   1.000
_cell.length_c   1.000
_cell.angle_alpha   90.00
_cell.angle_beta   90.00
_cell.angle_gamma   90.00
#
_symmetry.space_group_name_H-M   'P 1'
#
loop_
_entity.id
_entity.type
_entity.pdbx_description
1 polymer ?
#
loop_
_entity_poly.entity_id
_entity_poly.type
_entity_poly.pdbx_seq_one_letter_code
_entity_poly.pdbx_strand_id
1 'polypeptide(L)'
;MTDESVPVDIIRVRGASEEAVTDYVVTESPIEFRIADVPIAVLMRTPGNDEELGLGFALTEAIAIHPHEVSAIRAIEGDDQGDRYEIDFAEGVVVDPEQFRRNQYASSSCGVCGKASIDAVRLTARAVATPPALESRIIFELPKKMRPSQETFETTGGLHAAALFEIDGTHLVTRE
;
A
#
# COMPACT_ATOMS: atom_id res chain seq x y z
N MET A 1 -7.21 17.30 -10.86
CA MET A 1 -7.95 16.09 -10.45
C MET A 1 -6.94 14.99 -10.51
N THR A 2 -6.47 14.54 -9.34
CA THR A 2 -5.64 13.34 -9.23
C THR A 2 -6.53 12.15 -9.58
N ASP A 3 -5.96 11.08 -10.13
CA ASP A 3 -6.69 9.83 -10.41
C ASP A 3 -7.16 9.10 -9.12
N GLU A 4 -6.88 9.68 -7.95
CA GLU A 4 -7.16 9.15 -6.61
C GLU A 4 -8.63 9.30 -6.17
N SER A 5 -9.41 10.21 -6.77
CA SER A 5 -10.83 10.36 -6.46
C SER A 5 -11.68 10.80 -7.65
N VAL A 6 -12.95 10.40 -7.64
CA VAL A 6 -13.92 10.70 -8.70
C VAL A 6 -15.21 11.32 -8.13
N PRO A 7 -15.83 12.28 -8.84
CA PRO A 7 -17.11 12.83 -8.43
C PRO A 7 -18.24 11.83 -8.72
N VAL A 8 -19.22 11.77 -7.81
CA VAL A 8 -20.44 10.96 -7.94
C VAL A 8 -21.65 11.78 -7.55
N ASP A 9 -22.75 11.62 -8.30
CA ASP A 9 -24.01 12.23 -7.94
C ASP A 9 -24.71 11.38 -6.87
N ILE A 10 -25.07 12.02 -5.76
CA ILE A 10 -25.74 11.37 -4.63
C ILE A 10 -27.04 12.12 -4.28
N ILE A 11 -27.89 11.43 -3.52
CA ILE A 11 -29.03 12.04 -2.82
C ILE A 11 -28.68 12.09 -1.34
N ARG A 12 -28.48 13.29 -0.80
CA ARG A 12 -28.23 13.50 0.62
C ARG A 12 -29.56 13.60 1.36
N VAL A 13 -29.80 12.66 2.28
CA VAL A 13 -31.01 12.63 3.12
C VAL A 13 -30.70 13.16 4.51
N ARG A 14 -31.46 14.17 4.98
CA ARG A 14 -31.39 14.72 6.35
C ARG A 14 -32.80 14.78 6.96
N GLY A 15 -33.14 13.81 7.81
CA GLY A 15 -34.50 13.69 8.33
C GLY A 15 -35.50 13.42 7.20
N ALA A 16 -36.41 14.35 6.93
CA ALA A 16 -37.39 14.25 5.84
C ALA A 16 -37.01 15.07 4.58
N SER A 17 -35.85 15.74 4.56
CA SER A 17 -35.38 16.49 3.38
C SER A 17 -34.40 15.67 2.55
N GLU A 18 -34.50 15.78 1.24
CA GLU A 18 -33.59 15.19 0.26
C GLU A 18 -32.99 16.29 -0.62
N GLU A 19 -31.70 16.18 -0.93
CA GLU A 19 -30.97 17.13 -1.77
C GLU A 19 -30.06 16.36 -2.75
N ALA A 20 -30.18 16.65 -4.04
CA ALA A 20 -29.25 16.12 -5.05
C ALA A 20 -27.95 16.95 -5.02
N VAL A 21 -26.83 16.30 -4.75
CA VAL A 21 -25.51 16.95 -4.64
C VAL A 21 -24.44 16.05 -5.26
N THR A 22 -23.32 16.65 -5.66
CA THR A 22 -22.12 15.89 -6.02
C THR A 22 -21.28 15.66 -4.76
N ASP A 23 -20.81 14.42 -4.60
CA ASP A 23 -19.84 14.01 -3.58
C ASP A 23 -18.61 13.39 -4.27
N TYR A 24 -17.55 13.10 -3.51
CA TYR A 24 -16.33 12.49 -4.04
C TYR A 24 -16.06 11.16 -3.36
N VAL A 25 -15.72 10.16 -4.16
CA VAL A 25 -15.32 8.84 -3.68
C VAL A 25 -13.90 8.54 -4.14
N VAL A 26 -13.19 7.75 -3.35
CA VAL A 26 -11.87 7.23 -3.70
C VAL A 26 -11.96 6.36 -4.94
N THR A 27 -10.94 6.46 -5.81
CA THR A 27 -10.72 5.50 -6.88
C THR A 27 -10.03 4.26 -6.33
N GLU A 28 -10.62 3.09 -6.56
CA GLU A 28 -10.00 1.80 -6.27
C GLU A 28 -9.74 1.06 -7.60
N SER A 29 -8.49 0.71 -7.89
CA SER A 29 -8.14 -0.04 -9.10
C SER A 29 -7.22 -1.23 -8.79
N PRO A 30 -7.30 -2.31 -9.59
CA PRO A 30 -6.44 -3.46 -9.43
C PRO A 30 -5.01 -3.17 -9.92
N ILE A 31 -4.03 -3.69 -9.18
CA ILE A 31 -2.62 -3.77 -9.58
C ILE A 31 -2.15 -5.23 -9.48
N GLU A 32 -1.45 -5.70 -10.51
CA GLU A 32 -0.81 -7.03 -10.53
C GLU A 32 0.73 -6.89 -10.40
N PHE A 33 1.31 -7.60 -9.43
CA PHE A 33 2.76 -7.77 -9.33
C PHE A 33 3.20 -9.11 -9.91
N ARG A 34 4.36 -9.10 -10.57
CA ARG A 34 4.94 -10.26 -11.27
C ARG A 34 6.43 -10.42 -10.97
N ILE A 35 6.92 -11.65 -11.08
CA ILE A 35 8.36 -11.99 -11.02
C ILE A 35 8.66 -12.99 -12.14
N ALA A 36 9.63 -12.66 -12.98
CA ALA A 36 9.97 -13.43 -14.18
C ALA A 36 8.72 -13.76 -15.02
N ASP A 37 7.87 -12.75 -15.26
CA ASP A 37 6.58 -12.86 -15.95
C ASP A 37 5.55 -13.78 -15.25
N VAL A 38 5.79 -14.25 -14.03
CA VAL A 38 4.84 -15.05 -13.27
C VAL A 38 4.03 -14.13 -12.34
N PRO A 39 2.69 -14.09 -12.44
CA PRO A 39 1.85 -13.34 -11.50
C PRO A 39 2.01 -13.88 -10.08
N ILE A 40 2.29 -12.99 -9.15
CA ILE A 40 2.48 -13.33 -7.72
C ILE A 40 1.36 -12.77 -6.84
N ALA A 41 0.78 -11.62 -7.21
CA ALA A 41 -0.32 -11.01 -6.44
C ALA A 41 -1.14 -10.06 -7.29
N VAL A 42 -2.43 -9.93 -6.93
CA VAL A 42 -3.30 -8.83 -7.36
C VAL A 42 -3.82 -8.14 -6.11
N LEU A 43 -3.66 -6.82 -6.04
CA LEU A 43 -4.13 -5.98 -4.96
C LEU A 43 -5.12 -4.95 -5.49
N MET A 44 -6.03 -4.49 -4.64
CA MET A 44 -6.79 -3.26 -4.89
C MET A 44 -6.08 -2.09 -4.19
N ARG A 45 -5.95 -0.96 -4.87
CA ARG A 45 -5.24 0.23 -4.36
C ARG A 45 -5.89 1.52 -4.82
N THR A 46 -5.44 2.64 -4.25
CA THR A 46 -5.66 3.99 -4.79
C THR A 46 -4.51 4.40 -5.70
N PRO A 47 -4.76 4.86 -6.94
CA PRO A 47 -3.69 5.15 -7.88
C PRO A 47 -2.65 6.21 -7.50
N GLY A 48 -1.35 5.92 -7.56
CA GLY A 48 -0.30 6.97 -7.52
C GLY A 48 1.10 6.60 -7.03
N ASN A 49 1.25 5.59 -6.15
CA ASN A 49 2.53 5.28 -5.49
C ASN A 49 2.98 3.82 -5.68
N ASP A 50 2.83 3.29 -6.90
CA ASP A 50 2.97 1.84 -7.17
C ASP A 50 4.36 1.26 -6.99
N GLU A 51 5.39 2.02 -7.35
CA GLU A 51 6.76 1.53 -7.21
C GLU A 51 7.10 1.32 -5.73
N GLU A 52 6.66 2.24 -4.87
CA GLU A 52 6.83 2.11 -3.42
C GLU A 52 5.94 1.01 -2.84
N LEU A 53 4.71 0.86 -3.33
CA LEU A 53 3.81 -0.23 -2.96
C LEU A 53 4.43 -1.59 -3.32
N GLY A 54 5.00 -1.74 -4.52
CA GLY A 54 5.63 -2.98 -4.98
C GLY A 54 6.89 -3.32 -4.20
N LEU A 55 7.74 -2.34 -3.91
CA LEU A 55 8.91 -2.53 -3.06
C LEU A 55 8.50 -2.92 -1.64
N GLY A 56 7.53 -2.21 -1.06
CA GLY A 56 6.96 -2.51 0.25
C GLY A 56 6.41 -3.93 0.29
N PHE A 57 5.62 -4.31 -0.71
CA PHE A 57 5.05 -5.64 -0.86
C PHE A 57 6.14 -6.73 -0.90
N ALA A 58 7.19 -6.55 -1.72
CA ALA A 58 8.30 -7.49 -1.81
C ALA A 58 8.99 -7.73 -0.45
N LEU A 59 9.14 -6.67 0.36
CA LEU A 59 9.76 -6.75 1.68
C LEU A 59 8.83 -7.35 2.73
N THR A 60 7.57 -6.94 2.77
CA THR A 60 6.60 -7.40 3.79
C THR A 60 6.16 -8.84 3.58
N GLU A 61 6.13 -9.31 2.32
CA GLU A 61 5.86 -10.71 1.99
C GLU A 61 7.12 -11.59 2.02
N ALA A 62 8.27 -11.02 2.39
CA ALA A 62 9.57 -11.69 2.45
C ALA A 62 10.00 -12.33 1.11
N ILE A 63 9.60 -11.71 0.00
CA ILE A 63 10.13 -12.00 -1.34
C ILE A 63 11.60 -11.53 -1.42
N ALA A 64 11.87 -10.36 -0.82
CA ALA A 64 13.21 -9.86 -0.55
C ALA A 64 13.38 -9.59 0.95
N ILE A 65 14.59 -9.72 1.47
CA ILE A 65 14.92 -9.44 2.88
C ILE A 65 15.46 -8.01 3.03
N HIS A 66 16.17 -7.52 2.00
CA HIS A 66 16.76 -6.21 1.97
C HIS A 66 16.28 -5.41 0.75
N PRO A 67 16.04 -4.09 0.90
CA PRO A 67 15.58 -3.26 -0.22
C PRO A 67 16.51 -3.29 -1.44
N HIS A 68 17.83 -3.43 -1.23
CA HIS A 68 18.81 -3.46 -2.32
C HIS A 68 18.80 -4.76 -3.13
N GLU A 69 18.08 -5.79 -2.68
CA GLU A 69 17.88 -7.01 -3.47
C GLU A 69 16.87 -6.78 -4.60
N VAL A 70 16.00 -5.78 -4.47
CA VAL A 70 15.09 -5.32 -5.54
C VAL A 70 15.79 -4.23 -6.32
N SER A 71 15.98 -4.44 -7.62
CA SER A 71 16.64 -3.47 -8.51
C SER A 71 15.65 -2.47 -9.11
N ALA A 72 14.41 -2.89 -9.39
CA ALA A 72 13.35 -2.01 -9.87
C ALA A 72 11.95 -2.59 -9.62
N ILE A 73 10.96 -1.71 -9.55
CA ILE A 73 9.53 -2.02 -9.71
C ILE A 73 9.10 -1.32 -10.99
N ARG A 74 8.88 -2.09 -12.06
CA ARG A 74 8.75 -1.52 -13.41
C ARG A 74 7.36 -1.78 -13.96
N ALA A 75 6.67 -0.71 -14.36
CA ALA A 75 5.44 -0.83 -15.11
C ALA A 75 5.68 -1.59 -16.42
N ILE A 76 4.82 -2.55 -16.72
CA ILE A 76 4.81 -3.30 -17.98
C ILE A 76 3.46 -3.07 -18.68
N GLU A 77 3.37 -3.42 -19.96
CA GLU A 77 2.12 -3.28 -20.69
C GLU A 77 0.99 -4.08 -20.00
N GLY A 78 0.03 -3.33 -19.45
CA GLY A 78 -1.24 -3.84 -18.98
C GLY A 78 -2.23 -4.00 -20.14
N ASP A 79 -3.40 -4.55 -19.82
CA ASP A 79 -4.60 -4.42 -20.64
C ASP A 79 -5.61 -3.51 -19.92
N ASP A 80 -6.79 -3.31 -20.50
CA ASP A 80 -7.84 -2.46 -19.92
C ASP A 80 -8.36 -2.96 -18.55
N GLN A 81 -7.83 -4.07 -18.00
CA GLN A 81 -8.29 -4.68 -16.74
C GLN A 81 -7.47 -4.27 -15.51
N GLY A 82 -6.35 -3.58 -15.64
CA GLY A 82 -5.56 -3.11 -14.49
C GLY A 82 -4.09 -2.87 -14.78
N ASP A 83 -3.42 -2.23 -13.84
CA ASP A 83 -1.99 -1.93 -13.95
C ASP A 83 -1.15 -3.18 -13.64
N ARG A 84 -0.02 -3.32 -14.33
CA ARG A 84 0.90 -4.46 -14.15
C ARG A 84 2.32 -3.97 -13.91
N TYR A 85 2.97 -4.59 -12.93
CA TYR A 85 4.35 -4.26 -12.55
C TYR A 85 5.21 -5.52 -12.40
N GLU A 86 6.40 -5.47 -12.97
CA GLU A 86 7.45 -6.48 -12.79
C GLU A 86 8.36 -6.08 -11.62
N ILE A 87 8.64 -7.02 -10.72
CA ILE A 87 9.62 -6.87 -9.65
C ILE A 87 10.95 -7.43 -10.16
N ASP A 88 11.86 -6.53 -10.52
CA ASP A 88 13.20 -6.88 -10.99
C ASP A 88 14.16 -6.96 -9.78
N PHE A 89 15.03 -7.98 -9.75
CA PHE A 89 15.98 -8.20 -8.67
C PHE A 89 17.41 -7.81 -9.05
N ALA A 90 18.25 -7.56 -8.06
CA ALA A 90 19.66 -7.27 -8.26
C ALA A 90 20.44 -8.50 -8.74
N GLU A 91 21.60 -8.28 -9.36
CA GLU A 91 22.45 -9.35 -9.85
C GLU A 91 22.83 -10.33 -8.73
N GLY A 92 22.65 -11.63 -8.97
CA GLY A 92 22.94 -12.70 -8.01
C GLY A 92 21.81 -13.01 -7.02
N VAL A 93 20.73 -12.22 -6.99
CA VAL A 93 19.52 -12.54 -6.23
C VAL A 93 18.63 -13.43 -7.09
N VAL A 94 18.37 -14.65 -6.60
CA VAL A 94 17.51 -15.62 -7.28
C VAL A 94 16.25 -15.84 -6.46
N VAL A 95 15.11 -15.44 -7.02
CA VAL A 95 13.80 -15.66 -6.43
C VAL A 95 13.05 -16.67 -7.29
N ASP A 96 12.54 -17.72 -6.67
CA ASP A 96 11.67 -18.69 -7.32
C ASP A 96 10.22 -18.19 -7.25
N PRO A 97 9.63 -17.68 -8.36
CA PRO A 97 8.29 -17.13 -8.33
C PRO A 97 7.23 -18.16 -7.94
N GLU A 98 7.48 -19.45 -8.15
CA GLU A 98 6.52 -20.51 -7.82
C GLU A 98 6.28 -20.65 -6.31
N GLN A 99 7.22 -20.22 -5.47
CA GLN A 99 7.02 -20.16 -4.02
C GLN A 99 5.93 -19.16 -3.62
N PHE A 100 5.75 -18.14 -4.45
CA PHE A 100 4.83 -17.02 -4.24
C PHE A 100 3.60 -17.09 -5.16
N ARG A 101 3.65 -17.92 -6.21
CA ARG A 101 2.53 -18.19 -7.12
C ARG A 101 1.41 -18.91 -6.37
N ARG A 102 0.61 -18.14 -5.63
CA ARG A 102 -0.56 -18.60 -4.89
C ARG A 102 -1.79 -17.87 -5.39
N ASN A 103 -2.80 -18.64 -5.79
CA ASN A 103 -4.16 -18.17 -6.04
C ASN A 103 -4.88 -17.87 -4.71
N GLN A 104 -4.31 -17.02 -3.85
CA GLN A 104 -4.90 -16.67 -2.56
C GLN A 104 -5.35 -15.22 -2.59
N TYR A 105 -6.65 -15.03 -2.33
CA TYR A 105 -7.30 -13.74 -2.15
C TYR A 105 -6.51 -12.91 -1.13
N ALA A 106 -5.98 -11.77 -1.56
CA ALA A 106 -5.58 -10.70 -0.66
C ALA A 106 -6.85 -10.16 0.00
N SER A 107 -7.31 -10.80 1.07
CA SER A 107 -8.40 -10.26 1.89
C SER A 107 -7.86 -9.07 2.67
N SER A 108 -8.63 -7.99 2.78
CA SER A 108 -8.38 -6.83 3.65
C SER A 108 -8.31 -7.25 5.13
N SER A 109 -7.20 -7.83 5.54
CA SER A 109 -6.96 -8.41 6.86
C SER A 109 -5.51 -8.17 7.27
N CYS A 110 -5.14 -8.50 8.50
CA CYS A 110 -3.84 -8.26 9.12
C CYS A 110 -2.65 -9.02 8.47
N GLY A 111 -2.77 -9.49 7.23
CA GLY A 111 -1.76 -10.31 6.53
C GLY A 111 -1.66 -11.76 7.03
N VAL A 112 -2.35 -12.11 8.13
CA VAL A 112 -2.34 -13.46 8.70
C VAL A 112 -3.33 -14.39 7.99
N CYS A 113 -4.53 -13.90 7.70
CA CYS A 113 -5.62 -14.70 7.10
C CYS A 113 -5.39 -15.08 5.62
N GLY A 114 -4.24 -14.75 5.04
CA GLY A 114 -3.82 -15.14 3.70
C GLY A 114 -2.64 -16.11 3.65
N LYS A 115 -2.04 -16.50 4.79
CA LYS A 115 -0.90 -17.44 4.80
C LYS A 115 -1.38 -18.89 4.69
N ALA A 116 -0.76 -19.69 3.83
CA ALA A 116 -1.16 -21.09 3.60
C ALA A 116 -0.90 -22.04 4.79
N SER A 117 -0.11 -21.62 5.77
CA SER A 117 0.12 -22.39 7.00
C SER A 117 0.47 -21.47 8.15
N ILE A 118 0.30 -21.97 9.38
CA ILE A 118 0.74 -21.28 10.60
C ILE A 118 2.25 -21.05 10.57
N ASP A 119 3.03 -21.98 10.00
CA ASP A 119 4.48 -21.80 9.84
C ASP A 119 4.81 -20.62 8.93
N ALA A 120 4.00 -20.37 7.88
CA ALA A 120 4.16 -19.22 7.00
C ALA A 120 3.79 -17.88 7.64
N VAL A 121 3.19 -17.88 8.84
CA VAL A 121 3.04 -16.66 9.67
C VAL A 121 4.38 -16.25 10.29
N ARG A 122 5.30 -17.20 10.49
CA ARG A 122 6.66 -16.92 10.97
C ARG A 122 7.54 -16.43 9.83
N LEU A 123 7.17 -15.28 9.27
CA LEU A 123 8.00 -14.59 8.29
C LEU A 123 9.34 -14.20 8.94
N THR A 124 10.42 -14.44 8.20
CA THR A 124 11.75 -14.00 8.60
C THR A 124 11.84 -12.49 8.41
N ALA A 125 11.62 -11.74 9.49
CA ALA A 125 11.84 -10.30 9.50
C ALA A 125 13.21 -9.98 10.08
N ARG A 126 13.82 -8.89 9.60
CA ARG A 126 15.06 -8.36 10.17
C ARG A 126 14.78 -7.87 11.60
N ALA A 127 15.69 -8.21 12.52
CA ALA A 127 15.66 -7.62 13.85
C ALA A 127 15.81 -6.09 13.77
N VAL A 128 14.92 -5.37 14.45
CA VAL A 128 15.09 -3.93 14.64
C VAL A 128 16.35 -3.73 15.49
N ALA A 129 17.23 -2.83 15.07
CA ALA A 129 18.37 -2.41 15.89
C ALA A 129 17.88 -1.76 17.20
N THR A 130 18.79 -1.30 18.06
CA THR A 130 18.41 -0.57 19.28
C THR A 130 17.41 0.54 18.93
N PRO A 131 16.15 0.45 19.41
CA PRO A 131 15.13 1.40 19.01
C PRO A 131 15.49 2.78 19.58
N PRO A 132 15.29 3.86 18.80
CA PRO A 132 15.56 5.19 19.28
C PRO A 132 14.59 5.55 20.42
N ALA A 133 15.08 6.31 21.40
CA ALA A 133 14.23 6.81 22.48
C ALA A 133 13.33 7.94 21.96
N LEU A 134 12.02 7.75 22.02
CA LEU A 134 11.02 8.74 21.61
C LEU A 134 10.35 9.35 22.86
N GLU A 135 10.29 10.68 22.93
CA GLU A 135 9.51 11.34 23.97
C GLU A 135 8.00 11.14 23.71
N SER A 136 7.25 10.71 24.72
CA SER A 136 5.81 10.39 24.58
C SER A 136 4.98 11.55 24.04
N ARG A 137 5.34 12.80 24.35
CA ARG A 137 4.67 13.99 23.82
C ARG A 137 4.69 14.07 22.29
N ILE A 138 5.73 13.53 21.65
CA ILE A 138 5.86 13.57 20.20
C ILE A 138 4.76 12.73 19.54
N ILE A 139 4.44 11.56 20.12
CA ILE A 139 3.41 10.63 19.63
C ILE A 139 2.06 11.33 19.46
N PHE A 140 1.68 12.19 20.41
CA PHE A 140 0.40 12.92 20.37
C PHE A 140 0.35 14.03 19.31
N GLU A 141 1.51 14.48 18.81
CA GLU A 141 1.60 15.50 17.77
C GLU A 141 1.68 14.91 16.35
N LEU A 142 2.11 13.64 16.20
CA LEU A 142 2.28 13.02 14.88
C LEU A 142 0.99 13.00 14.03
N PRO A 143 -0.20 12.63 14.55
CA PRO A 143 -1.42 12.63 13.74
C PRO A 143 -1.77 14.00 13.19
N LYS A 144 -1.57 15.06 13.98
CA LYS A 144 -1.81 16.45 13.55
C LYS A 144 -0.84 16.87 12.44
N LYS A 145 0.41 16.41 12.50
CA LYS A 145 1.43 16.67 11.48
C LYS A 145 1.23 15.88 10.19
N MET A 146 0.64 14.68 10.28
CA MET A 146 0.31 13.83 9.13
C MET A 146 -0.92 14.32 8.36
N ARG A 147 -1.88 14.94 9.06
CA ARG A 147 -3.19 15.31 8.51
C ARG A 147 -3.14 16.22 7.28
N PRO A 148 -2.27 17.25 7.21
CA PRO A 148 -2.19 18.13 6.04
C PRO A 148 -1.71 17.42 4.76
N SER A 149 -1.12 16.24 4.87
CA SER A 149 -0.67 15.43 3.72
C SER A 149 -1.68 14.34 3.32
N GLN A 150 -2.93 14.45 3.79
CA GLN A 150 -4.01 13.50 3.52
C GLN A 150 -5.15 14.16 2.73
N GLU A 151 -4.85 14.70 1.55
CA GLU A 151 -5.79 15.50 0.75
C GLU A 151 -6.98 14.67 0.27
N THR A 152 -6.73 13.42 -0.15
CA THR A 152 -7.77 12.54 -0.66
C THR A 152 -8.66 12.04 0.48
N PHE A 153 -8.12 11.76 1.67
CA PHE A 153 -8.94 11.51 2.86
C PHE A 153 -9.78 12.72 3.27
N GLU A 154 -9.25 13.95 3.25
CA GLU A 154 -10.04 15.12 3.62
C GLU A 154 -11.22 15.35 2.66
N THR A 155 -11.07 14.93 1.41
CA THR A 155 -12.10 15.05 0.38
C THR A 155 -13.14 13.92 0.46
N THR A 156 -12.70 12.68 0.70
CA THR A 156 -13.54 11.47 0.53
C THR A 156 -13.85 10.74 1.83
N GLY A 157 -13.04 10.92 2.88
CA GLY A 157 -13.05 10.13 4.10
C GLY A 157 -12.74 8.64 3.93
N GLY A 158 -12.31 8.21 2.72
CA GLY A 158 -12.29 6.81 2.31
C GLY A 158 -10.93 6.11 2.39
N LEU A 159 -9.87 6.78 2.84
CA LEU A 159 -8.51 6.23 2.84
C LEU A 159 -7.93 5.94 4.22
N HIS A 160 -6.91 5.10 4.25
CA HIS A 160 -5.98 5.04 5.37
C HIS A 160 -4.72 5.83 5.00
N ALA A 161 -3.80 5.99 5.95
CA ALA A 161 -2.50 6.57 5.65
C ALA A 161 -1.40 5.94 6.48
N ALA A 162 -0.19 5.92 5.91
CA ALA A 162 1.04 5.60 6.61
C ALA A 162 2.02 6.77 6.48
N ALA A 163 2.77 7.06 7.54
CA ALA A 163 3.70 8.17 7.55
C ALA A 163 5.01 7.84 8.24
N LEU A 164 6.09 8.41 7.72
CA LEU A 164 7.43 8.33 8.28
C LEU A 164 7.79 9.65 8.93
N PHE A 165 8.35 9.55 10.14
CA PHE A 165 8.82 10.69 10.92
C PHE A 165 10.23 10.43 11.44
N GLU A 166 11.01 11.50 11.56
CA GLU A 166 12.22 11.50 12.39
C GLU A 166 11.87 11.40 13.88
N ILE A 167 12.86 11.07 14.71
CA ILE A 167 12.66 10.89 16.16
C ILE A 167 12.25 12.18 16.87
N ASP A 168 12.56 13.34 16.30
CA ASP A 168 12.14 14.66 16.80
C ASP A 168 10.71 15.03 16.37
N GLY A 169 10.06 14.16 15.59
CA GLY A 169 8.72 14.37 15.04
C GLY A 169 8.69 15.21 13.76
N THR A 170 9.83 15.41 13.09
CA THR A 170 9.85 15.98 11.74
C THR A 170 9.18 15.02 10.76
N HIS A 171 8.19 15.50 10.02
CA HIS A 171 7.47 14.72 9.01
C HIS A 171 8.34 14.56 7.77
N LEU A 172 8.50 13.32 7.29
CA LEU A 172 9.29 13.02 6.10
C LEU A 172 8.39 12.71 4.91
N VAL A 173 7.44 11.79 5.08
CA VAL A 173 6.56 11.35 4.00
C VAL A 173 5.25 10.79 4.54
N THR A 174 4.17 10.94 3.77
CA THR A 174 2.88 10.26 3.97
C THR A 174 2.42 9.65 2.65
N ARG A 175 1.78 8.49 2.74
CA ARG A 175 1.07 7.81 1.67
C ARG A 175 -0.36 7.51 2.12
N GLU A 176 -1.31 7.75 1.23
CA GLU A 176 -2.72 7.38 1.36
C GLU A 176 -3.05 6.19 0.45
#